data_AF-A0A8B7IBE1-F1
#
_entry.id   AF-A0A8B7IBE1-F1
#
_cell.length_a   1.000
_cell.length_b   1.000
_cell.length_c   1.000
_cell.angle_alpha   90.00
_cell.angle_beta   90.00
_cell.angle_gamma   90.00
#
_symmetry.space_group_name_H-M   'P 1'
#
loop_
_entity.id
_entity.type
_entity.pdbx_description
1 polymer ?
#
loop_
_entity_poly.entity_id
_entity_poly.type
_entity_poly.pdbx_seq_one_letter_code
_entity_poly.pdbx_strand_id
1 'polypeptide(L)'
;MDLIEENKFPDAAQHLIVLEKSLSIKSEEELKTSQQDIESVYEILKRKVFDILKDSVLLAAAKPDLLQQAVDALKEQEKEDQNYLSESLPDQNMQSRPRKWKEVWMATVKESVETRMKDTRRTPTTENLSTAGQNLLHMGKTMKEDLTVVVQLIKQLYPPEFNVCSTYAELYHNYFASQLKKTAESQLEDKDIYLLLSWVHNIYPNDIRKDRVLAKELEKVKLGSLLPSSLIKELEKKYLGSEEATVKNCLSRCLETEIQRWKKDQEPEKLDGHFHSELAILAIQNIHGGQKRADALSAALGEEISPCLSRELAAFLKSYKDAFEDFKEKNKKQRFYKPILIANINNCRNFRDYAEKNIAEKDDDKVSILSTLSDIENSGFDVLLQQLFAQLKPIYKKFTENKWDSSDEIMNEIIKTTRKYISDFQTLNDPFYKAVIEKIHVHLVKEYIVRLLKRRVSLKSPAQQQNLAQNVSKNAAALETFCTNHGSQATWLNSALPKLAEIIRLQDSGAIKIEVATLATAYPDIRKRHLEAFLYIKANLTRGELKSILSYLADGAVSTPSGAPLFSNINVS
;
A
#
# COMPACT_ATOMS: atom_id res chain seq x y z
N MET A 1 17.20 69.49 -3.74
CA MET A 1 16.97 68.64 -4.94
C MET A 1 18.22 67.86 -5.28
N ASP A 2 19.38 68.51 -5.38
CA ASP A 2 20.68 67.89 -5.71
C ASP A 2 21.03 66.67 -4.84
N LEU A 3 20.83 66.73 -3.52
CA LEU A 3 21.05 65.58 -2.62
C LEU A 3 20.16 64.36 -2.94
N ILE A 4 18.94 64.59 -3.45
CA ILE A 4 18.00 63.54 -3.87
C ILE A 4 18.41 62.97 -5.24
N GLU A 5 19.11 63.74 -6.07
CA GLU A 5 19.66 63.28 -7.35
C GLU A 5 20.96 62.49 -7.18
N GLU A 6 21.78 62.87 -6.20
CA GLU A 6 22.99 62.15 -5.80
C GLU A 6 22.74 60.88 -4.95
N ASN A 7 21.47 60.53 -4.70
CA ASN A 7 21.03 59.42 -3.83
C ASN A 7 21.49 59.53 -2.36
N LYS A 8 21.78 60.74 -1.89
CA LYS A 8 22.07 61.05 -0.47
C LYS A 8 20.75 61.34 0.26
N PHE A 9 19.90 60.32 0.34
CA PHE A 9 18.56 60.43 0.92
C PHE A 9 18.50 60.81 2.42
N PRO A 10 19.37 60.30 3.32
CA PRO A 10 19.32 60.68 4.73
C PRO A 10 19.75 62.15 4.93
N ASP A 11 20.73 62.63 4.17
CA ASP A 11 21.13 64.04 4.19
C ASP A 11 19.97 64.93 3.70
N ALA A 12 19.32 64.55 2.60
CA ALA A 12 18.13 65.24 2.10
C ALA A 12 16.99 65.25 3.13
N ALA A 13 16.74 64.13 3.81
CA ALA A 13 15.75 64.01 4.86
C ALA A 13 16.06 64.95 6.05
N GLN A 14 17.31 64.99 6.50
CA GLN A 14 17.74 65.86 7.60
C GLN A 14 17.59 67.35 7.24
N HIS A 15 17.98 67.73 6.02
CA HIS A 15 17.80 69.10 5.54
C HIS A 15 16.32 69.49 5.48
N LEU A 16 15.43 68.59 5.05
CA LEU A 16 13.99 68.85 5.03
C LEU A 16 13.40 68.95 6.44
N ILE A 17 13.86 68.13 7.40
CA ILE A 17 13.43 68.22 8.81
C ILE A 17 13.83 69.58 9.42
N VAL A 18 15.04 70.06 9.14
CA VAL A 18 15.50 71.38 9.61
C VAL A 18 14.66 72.51 8.99
N LEU A 19 14.35 72.42 7.70
CA LEU A 19 13.49 73.37 7.01
C LEU A 19 12.06 73.37 7.59
N GLU A 20 11.51 72.19 7.88
CA GLU A 20 10.20 72.00 8.52
C GLU A 20 10.15 72.65 9.91
N LYS A 21 11.19 72.47 10.74
CA LYS A 21 11.31 73.13 12.06
C LYS A 21 11.48 74.65 11.98
N SER A 22 12.14 75.14 10.94
CA SER A 22 12.34 76.59 10.73
C SER A 22 11.07 77.34 10.32
N LEU A 23 10.03 76.62 9.88
CA LEU A 23 8.74 77.20 9.51
C LEU A 23 7.92 77.66 10.73
N SER A 24 8.08 77.07 11.92
CA SER A 24 7.36 77.48 13.15
C SER A 24 7.62 78.94 13.59
N ILE A 25 8.54 79.67 12.94
CA ILE A 25 8.95 81.03 13.31
C ILE A 25 8.48 82.11 12.29
N LYS A 26 7.79 81.73 11.19
CA LYS A 26 7.46 82.65 10.07
C LYS A 26 6.00 83.13 10.03
N SER A 27 5.71 84.17 9.24
CA SER A 27 4.38 84.81 9.07
C SER A 27 3.41 84.00 8.17
N GLU A 28 2.08 84.18 8.34
CA GLU A 28 1.01 83.32 7.77
C GLU A 28 0.98 83.16 6.23
N GLU A 29 1.39 84.17 5.45
CA GLU A 29 1.38 84.10 3.97
C GLU A 29 2.65 83.46 3.38
N GLU A 30 3.82 83.73 3.98
CA GLU A 30 5.09 83.08 3.61
C GLU A 30 5.12 81.60 4.05
N LEU A 31 4.39 81.28 5.12
CA LEU A 31 4.17 79.92 5.62
C LEU A 31 3.53 79.01 4.57
N LYS A 32 2.43 79.43 3.93
CA LYS A 32 1.67 78.57 3.00
C LYS A 32 2.47 78.20 1.75
N THR A 33 3.15 79.17 1.14
CA THR A 33 3.94 78.95 -0.09
C THR A 33 5.18 78.11 0.21
N SER A 34 5.90 78.41 1.31
CA SER A 34 7.08 77.65 1.72
C SER A 34 6.72 76.22 2.16
N GLN A 35 5.55 76.02 2.78
CA GLN A 35 5.05 74.70 3.18
C GLN A 35 4.70 73.83 1.95
N GLN A 36 4.09 74.41 0.91
CA GLN A 36 3.80 73.69 -0.34
C GLN A 36 5.08 73.25 -1.06
N ASP A 37 6.09 74.13 -1.14
CA ASP A 37 7.37 73.79 -1.76
C ASP A 37 8.10 72.67 -0.99
N ILE A 38 8.13 72.76 0.34
CA ILE A 38 8.73 71.71 1.19
C ILE A 38 7.99 70.38 1.05
N GLU A 39 6.66 70.39 1.01
CA GLU A 39 5.86 69.17 0.82
C GLU A 39 6.09 68.55 -0.56
N SER A 40 6.26 69.37 -1.61
CA SER A 40 6.57 68.87 -2.96
C SER A 40 7.91 68.12 -3.00
N VAL A 41 8.93 68.62 -2.29
CA VAL A 41 10.25 67.98 -2.21
C VAL A 41 10.20 66.74 -1.32
N TYR A 42 9.40 66.74 -0.25
CA TYR A 42 9.13 65.54 0.55
C TYR A 42 8.48 64.44 -0.28
N GLU A 43 7.51 64.76 -1.14
CA GLU A 43 6.86 63.78 -2.02
C GLU A 43 7.82 63.22 -3.08
N ILE A 44 8.75 64.03 -3.59
CA ILE A 44 9.82 63.54 -4.49
C ILE A 44 10.78 62.60 -3.74
N LEU A 45 11.24 62.98 -2.54
CA LEU A 45 12.10 62.16 -1.71
C LEU A 45 11.42 60.83 -1.36
N LYS A 46 10.19 60.90 -0.88
CA LYS A 46 9.33 59.76 -0.54
C LYS A 46 9.21 58.82 -1.72
N ARG A 47 8.86 59.32 -2.91
CA ARG A 47 8.75 58.51 -4.12
C ARG A 47 10.05 57.76 -4.42
N LYS A 48 11.19 58.46 -4.50
CA LYS A 48 12.48 57.82 -4.79
C LYS A 48 12.88 56.78 -3.73
N VAL A 49 12.68 57.08 -2.45
CA VAL A 49 12.98 56.16 -1.35
C VAL A 49 12.11 54.90 -1.46
N PHE A 50 10.80 55.06 -1.61
CA PHE A 50 9.88 53.92 -1.67
C PHE A 50 9.99 53.11 -2.98
N ASP A 51 10.38 53.73 -4.10
CA ASP A 51 10.72 53.00 -5.33
C ASP A 51 11.93 52.06 -5.11
N ILE A 52 12.96 52.53 -4.40
CA ILE A 52 14.13 51.70 -4.03
C ILE A 52 13.74 50.59 -3.04
N LEU A 53 12.93 50.92 -2.03
CA LEU A 53 12.47 49.94 -1.03
C LEU A 53 11.56 48.88 -1.65
N LYS A 54 10.78 49.22 -2.68
CA LYS A 54 9.98 48.27 -3.45
C LYS A 54 10.84 47.21 -4.12
N ASP A 55 12.00 47.59 -4.65
CA ASP A 55 12.95 46.67 -5.28
C ASP A 55 14.03 46.14 -4.30
N SER A 56 13.82 46.30 -2.99
CA SER A 56 14.79 45.94 -1.94
C SER A 56 15.38 44.54 -2.06
N VAL A 57 14.57 43.52 -2.36
CA VAL A 57 15.04 42.12 -2.53
C VAL A 57 15.97 41.96 -3.75
N LEU A 58 15.73 42.71 -4.83
CA LEU A 58 16.61 42.69 -6.01
C LEU A 58 17.89 43.51 -5.78
N LEU A 59 17.75 44.65 -5.10
CA LEU A 59 18.84 45.59 -4.88
C LEU A 59 19.75 45.19 -3.73
N ALA A 60 19.30 44.37 -2.79
CA ALA A 60 20.10 43.95 -1.63
C ALA A 60 21.45 43.32 -2.02
N ALA A 61 21.49 42.57 -3.13
CA ALA A 61 22.74 42.00 -3.65
C ALA A 61 23.43 42.90 -4.70
N ALA A 62 22.67 43.63 -5.51
CA ALA A 62 23.21 44.38 -6.64
C ALA A 62 23.71 45.80 -6.28
N LYS A 63 23.04 46.48 -5.35
CA LYS A 63 23.30 47.88 -4.94
C LYS A 63 22.98 48.07 -3.44
N PRO A 64 23.74 47.44 -2.52
CA PRO A 64 23.49 47.50 -1.08
C PRO A 64 23.57 48.94 -0.52
N ASP A 65 24.50 49.76 -1.02
CA ASP A 65 24.68 51.13 -0.54
C ASP A 65 23.46 52.01 -0.84
N LEU A 66 22.84 51.84 -2.02
CA LEU A 66 21.64 52.58 -2.40
C LEU A 66 20.45 52.20 -1.50
N LEU A 67 20.32 50.91 -1.19
CA LEU A 67 19.30 50.42 -0.27
C LEU A 67 19.54 50.95 1.15
N GLN A 68 20.79 50.98 1.61
CA GLN A 68 21.16 51.54 2.92
C GLN A 68 20.76 53.03 3.03
N GLN A 69 21.06 53.85 2.01
CA GLN A 69 20.65 55.26 1.97
C GLN A 69 19.13 55.44 2.08
N ALA A 70 18.35 54.62 1.36
CA ALA A 70 16.89 54.67 1.42
C ALA A 70 16.35 54.24 2.79
N VAL A 71 16.96 53.22 3.40
CA VAL A 71 16.60 52.71 4.73
C VAL A 71 16.97 53.71 5.83
N ASP A 72 18.09 54.42 5.72
CA ASP A 72 18.48 55.44 6.69
C ASP A 72 17.59 56.68 6.62
N ALA A 73 17.19 57.11 5.41
CA ALA A 73 16.18 58.16 5.26
C ALA A 73 14.84 57.79 5.92
N LEU A 74 14.42 56.52 5.78
CA LEU A 74 13.24 56.00 6.46
C LEU A 74 13.37 56.05 8.00
N LYS A 75 14.54 55.66 8.54
CA LYS A 75 14.80 55.71 10.00
C LYS A 75 14.75 57.15 10.53
N GLU A 76 15.37 58.09 9.83
CA GLU A 76 15.38 59.50 10.27
C GLU A 76 13.97 60.09 10.30
N GLN A 77 13.13 59.78 9.32
CA GLN A 77 11.74 60.26 9.29
C GLN A 77 10.89 59.64 10.42
N GLU A 78 11.06 58.35 10.71
CA GLU A 78 10.35 57.69 11.81
C GLU A 78 10.83 58.16 13.19
N LYS A 79 12.13 58.42 13.34
CA LYS A 79 12.70 58.99 14.56
C LYS A 79 12.17 60.40 14.83
N GLU A 80 12.03 61.21 13.78
CA GLU A 80 11.45 62.54 13.91
C GLU A 80 9.95 62.48 14.25
N ASP A 81 9.20 61.56 13.66
CA ASP A 81 7.79 61.31 14.04
C ASP A 81 7.68 60.90 15.53
N GLN A 82 8.60 60.09 16.04
CA GLN A 82 8.65 59.72 17.47
C GLN A 82 8.98 60.90 18.37
N ASN A 83 9.93 61.75 17.97
CA ASN A 83 10.27 62.97 18.71
C ASN A 83 9.06 63.90 18.81
N TYR A 84 8.37 64.14 17.69
CA TYR A 84 7.16 64.96 17.64
C TYR A 84 6.04 64.43 18.56
N LEU A 85 5.81 63.11 18.57
CA LEU A 85 4.81 62.47 19.44
C LEU A 85 5.17 62.52 20.93
N SER A 86 6.44 62.75 21.27
CA SER A 86 6.94 62.82 22.65
C SER A 86 6.94 64.23 23.27
N GLU A 87 6.70 65.27 22.47
CA GLU A 87 6.64 66.65 22.93
C GLU A 87 5.30 66.96 23.64
N SER A 88 5.36 67.65 24.78
CA SER A 88 4.21 67.86 25.68
C SER A 88 3.10 68.76 25.12
N LEU A 89 3.38 69.52 24.06
CA LEU A 89 2.44 70.36 23.33
C LEU A 89 2.78 70.23 21.84
N PRO A 90 2.05 69.39 21.07
CA PRO A 90 2.25 69.30 19.62
C PRO A 90 2.03 70.68 19.00
N ASP A 91 3.04 71.20 18.28
CA ASP A 91 2.94 72.48 17.62
C ASP A 91 1.81 72.44 16.57
N GLN A 92 0.72 73.18 16.80
CA GLN A 92 -0.47 73.15 15.93
C GLN A 92 -0.17 73.60 14.48
N ASN A 93 1.01 74.19 14.26
CA ASN A 93 1.51 74.62 12.96
C ASN A 93 2.18 73.49 12.14
N MET A 94 2.50 72.33 12.74
CA MET A 94 3.07 71.16 12.02
C MET A 94 1.99 70.15 11.60
N GLN A 95 1.09 70.57 10.70
CA GLN A 95 -0.05 69.75 10.27
C GLN A 95 0.34 68.46 9.51
N SER A 96 1.57 68.33 9.03
CA SER A 96 2.03 67.20 8.21
C SER A 96 2.64 66.03 9.01
N ARG A 97 2.77 66.14 10.34
CA ARG A 97 3.35 65.11 11.23
C ARG A 97 2.29 64.47 12.13
N PRO A 98 2.33 63.15 12.38
CA PRO A 98 3.33 62.18 11.91
C PRO A 98 3.12 61.77 10.45
N ARG A 99 4.22 61.59 9.71
CA ARG A 99 4.21 61.19 8.29
C ARG A 99 4.06 59.67 8.12
N LYS A 100 4.28 58.88 9.17
CA LYS A 100 4.01 57.43 9.25
C LYS A 100 4.70 56.63 8.15
N TRP A 101 5.97 56.94 7.87
CA TRP A 101 6.71 56.27 6.80
C TRP A 101 6.87 54.76 7.06
N LYS A 102 6.80 54.30 8.30
CA LYS A 102 6.72 52.87 8.62
C LYS A 102 5.46 52.18 8.05
N GLU A 103 4.29 52.82 8.13
CA GLU A 103 3.05 52.28 7.55
C GLU A 103 3.15 52.20 6.03
N VAL A 104 3.72 53.24 5.40
CA VAL A 104 3.97 53.28 3.95
C VAL A 104 4.96 52.19 3.55
N TRP A 105 6.03 51.98 4.33
CA TRP A 105 6.99 50.89 4.11
C TRP A 105 6.32 49.52 4.12
N MET A 106 5.45 49.23 5.11
CA MET A 106 4.73 47.97 5.15
C MET A 106 3.84 47.76 3.91
N ALA A 107 3.20 48.82 3.42
CA ALA A 107 2.40 48.78 2.20
C ALA A 107 3.27 48.56 0.93
N THR A 108 4.41 49.23 0.83
CA THR A 108 5.37 49.06 -0.27
C THR A 108 5.96 47.66 -0.30
N VAL A 109 6.33 47.10 0.86
CA VAL A 109 6.81 45.73 0.97
C VAL A 109 5.72 44.75 0.53
N LYS A 110 4.47 44.95 0.97
CA LYS A 110 3.34 44.13 0.53
C LYS A 110 3.18 44.16 -0.99
N GLU A 111 3.21 45.34 -1.61
CA GLU A 111 3.11 45.46 -3.07
C GLU A 111 4.27 44.75 -3.80
N SER A 112 5.49 44.88 -3.28
CA SER A 112 6.67 44.19 -3.80
C SER A 112 6.51 42.67 -3.75
N VAL A 113 6.13 42.13 -2.58
CA VAL A 113 5.88 40.70 -2.37
C VAL A 113 4.81 40.19 -3.34
N GLU A 114 3.68 40.89 -3.46
CA GLU A 114 2.62 40.50 -4.39
C GLU A 114 3.07 40.51 -5.85
N THR A 115 3.87 41.49 -6.25
CA THR A 115 4.40 41.60 -7.63
C THR A 115 5.32 40.43 -7.94
N ARG A 116 6.24 40.11 -7.02
CA ARG A 116 7.19 39.01 -7.17
C ARG A 116 6.50 37.64 -7.19
N MET A 117 5.48 37.45 -6.35
CA MET A 117 4.72 36.19 -6.29
C MET A 117 3.78 35.99 -7.50
N LYS A 118 3.45 37.06 -8.24
CA LYS A 118 2.66 36.99 -9.49
C LYS A 118 3.53 36.78 -10.73
N ASP A 119 4.82 37.13 -10.68
CA ASP A 119 5.72 37.12 -11.85
C ASP A 119 6.25 35.72 -12.19
N THR A 120 5.40 34.91 -12.83
CA THR A 120 5.73 33.53 -13.22
C THR A 120 6.80 33.42 -14.31
N ARG A 121 7.20 34.53 -14.95
CA ARG A 121 8.17 34.54 -16.07
C ARG A 121 9.56 34.05 -15.67
N ARG A 122 9.87 34.08 -14.37
CA ARG A 122 11.19 33.73 -13.82
C ARG A 122 11.36 32.25 -13.47
N THR A 123 10.30 31.46 -13.56
CA THR A 123 10.35 30.02 -13.25
C THR A 123 10.26 29.21 -14.54
N PRO A 124 11.25 28.33 -14.82
CA PRO A 124 11.20 27.48 -16.01
C PRO A 124 9.90 26.68 -16.06
N THR A 125 9.22 26.68 -17.21
CA THR A 125 8.01 25.88 -17.40
C THR A 125 8.38 24.40 -17.37
N THR A 126 7.73 23.65 -16.49
CA THR A 126 7.87 22.19 -16.42
C THR A 126 6.72 21.56 -17.21
N GLU A 127 7.02 20.84 -18.28
CA GLU A 127 6.01 20.27 -19.21
C GLU A 127 4.99 19.34 -18.53
N ASN A 128 5.32 18.79 -17.36
CA ASN A 128 4.47 17.84 -16.63
C ASN A 128 3.56 18.46 -15.55
N LEU A 129 3.61 19.78 -15.33
CA LEU A 129 2.80 20.46 -14.31
C LEU A 129 1.64 21.21 -14.95
N SER A 130 0.47 21.17 -14.28
CA SER A 130 -0.65 22.05 -14.60
C SER A 130 -0.29 23.52 -14.34
N THR A 131 -1.10 24.45 -14.85
CA THR A 131 -0.96 25.89 -14.54
C THR A 131 -1.00 26.14 -13.04
N ALA A 132 -1.88 25.44 -12.31
CA ALA A 132 -1.96 25.53 -10.85
C ALA A 132 -0.65 25.05 -10.20
N GLY A 133 -0.13 23.89 -10.63
CA GLY A 133 1.11 23.34 -10.11
C GLY A 133 2.34 24.21 -10.40
N GLN A 134 2.41 24.81 -11.60
CA GLN A 134 3.47 25.74 -11.96
C GLN A 134 3.43 27.00 -11.10
N ASN A 135 2.23 27.53 -10.81
CA ASN A 135 2.06 28.68 -9.93
C ASN A 135 2.49 28.37 -8.48
N LEU A 136 2.12 27.18 -7.97
CA LEU A 136 2.52 26.72 -6.63
C LEU A 136 4.05 26.64 -6.51
N LEU A 137 4.70 26.02 -7.50
CA LEU A 137 6.16 25.87 -7.55
C LEU A 137 6.85 27.23 -7.59
N HIS A 138 6.37 28.14 -8.45
CA HIS A 138 6.88 29.49 -8.55
C HIS A 138 6.79 30.22 -7.21
N MET A 139 5.60 30.25 -6.59
CA MET A 139 5.38 30.95 -5.32
C MET A 139 6.28 30.41 -4.20
N GLY A 140 6.42 29.09 -4.08
CA GLY A 140 7.28 28.50 -3.06
C GLY A 140 8.76 28.80 -3.27
N LYS A 141 9.24 28.75 -4.52
CA LYS A 141 10.63 29.09 -4.87
C LYS A 141 10.92 30.56 -4.57
N THR A 142 10.08 31.47 -5.07
CA THR A 142 10.19 32.91 -4.85
C THR A 142 10.20 33.25 -3.37
N MET A 143 9.27 32.70 -2.59
CA MET A 143 9.22 32.89 -1.14
C MET A 143 10.52 32.45 -0.46
N LYS A 144 11.06 31.27 -0.81
CA LYS A 144 12.29 30.75 -0.20
C LYS A 144 13.51 31.62 -0.53
N GLU A 145 13.69 31.97 -1.80
CA GLU A 145 14.80 32.79 -2.27
C GLU A 145 14.76 34.19 -1.64
N ASP A 146 13.58 34.81 -1.66
CA ASP A 146 13.40 36.17 -1.16
C ASP A 146 13.58 36.25 0.36
N LEU A 147 13.00 35.31 1.11
CA LEU A 147 13.20 35.28 2.56
C LEU A 147 14.65 34.99 2.94
N THR A 148 15.39 34.24 2.12
CA THR A 148 16.83 34.01 2.34
C THR A 148 17.60 35.31 2.20
N VAL A 149 17.31 36.10 1.16
CA VAL A 149 17.88 37.44 0.97
C VAL A 149 17.51 38.37 2.12
N VAL A 150 16.25 38.32 2.58
CA VAL A 150 15.78 39.15 3.70
C VAL A 150 16.56 38.85 4.97
N VAL A 151 16.72 37.56 5.32
CA VAL A 151 17.41 37.14 6.54
C VAL A 151 18.92 37.44 6.48
N GLN A 152 19.55 37.22 5.32
CA GLN A 152 21.00 37.35 5.18
C GLN A 152 21.45 38.81 4.98
N LEU A 153 20.76 39.58 4.13
CA LEU A 153 21.22 40.89 3.66
C LEU A 153 20.37 42.04 4.21
N ILE A 154 19.04 41.95 4.11
CA ILE A 154 18.16 43.09 4.42
C ILE A 154 18.01 43.30 5.94
N LYS A 155 17.95 42.22 6.72
CA LYS A 155 17.76 42.25 8.19
C LYS A 155 18.76 43.17 8.88
N GLN A 156 20.01 43.22 8.40
CA GLN A 156 21.10 43.97 9.03
C GLN A 156 20.97 45.48 8.83
N LEU A 157 20.21 45.92 7.82
CA LEU A 157 20.06 47.33 7.47
C LEU A 157 19.03 48.04 8.37
N TYR A 158 18.16 47.29 9.04
CA TYR A 158 17.03 47.82 9.81
C TYR A 158 17.19 47.67 11.32
N PRO A 159 16.59 48.58 12.12
CA PRO A 159 16.51 48.44 13.55
C PRO A 159 15.57 47.27 13.96
N PRO A 160 15.74 46.68 15.16
CA PRO A 160 14.90 45.57 15.64
C PRO A 160 13.39 45.89 15.67
N GLU A 161 13.01 47.15 15.88
CA GLU A 161 11.61 47.59 16.04
C GLU A 161 10.79 47.47 14.73
N PHE A 162 11.47 47.31 13.59
CA PHE A 162 10.83 47.10 12.29
C PHE A 162 10.41 45.65 12.07
N ASN A 163 10.92 44.69 12.86
CA ASN A 163 10.60 43.27 12.74
C ASN A 163 10.61 42.74 11.28
N VAL A 164 11.59 43.19 10.48
CA VAL A 164 11.62 43.01 9.01
C VAL A 164 11.40 41.56 8.59
N CYS A 165 12.10 40.61 9.21
CA CYS A 165 11.95 39.19 8.88
C CYS A 165 10.52 38.70 9.12
N SER A 166 9.89 39.11 10.22
CA SER A 166 8.51 38.75 10.55
C SER A 166 7.54 39.37 9.55
N THR A 167 7.68 40.66 9.24
CA THR A 167 6.81 41.37 8.29
C THR A 167 6.87 40.74 6.91
N TYR A 168 8.06 40.48 6.36
CA TYR A 168 8.19 39.82 5.06
C TYR A 168 7.61 38.39 5.11
N ALA A 169 7.94 37.61 6.13
CA ALA A 169 7.46 36.23 6.27
C ALA A 169 5.93 36.15 6.34
N GLU A 170 5.29 37.03 7.11
CA GLU A 170 3.82 37.13 7.20
C GLU A 170 3.20 37.53 5.85
N LEU A 171 3.79 38.50 5.14
CA LEU A 171 3.27 38.96 3.85
C LEU A 171 3.36 37.86 2.77
N TYR A 172 4.51 37.18 2.66
CA TYR A 172 4.65 36.04 1.75
C TYR A 172 3.70 34.90 2.12
N HIS A 173 3.61 34.56 3.41
CA HIS A 173 2.72 33.50 3.89
C HIS A 173 1.25 33.82 3.59
N ASN A 174 0.78 35.02 3.93
CA ASN A 174 -0.60 35.43 3.74
C ASN A 174 -0.99 35.48 2.26
N TYR A 175 -0.09 35.97 1.40
CA TYR A 175 -0.32 35.94 -0.04
C TYR A 175 -0.42 34.50 -0.55
N PHE A 176 0.54 33.65 -0.20
CA PHE A 176 0.58 32.25 -0.64
C PHE A 176 -0.66 31.47 -0.15
N ALA A 177 -1.02 31.62 1.13
CA ALA A 177 -2.21 31.02 1.71
C ALA A 177 -3.51 31.50 1.03
N SER A 178 -3.61 32.78 0.68
CA SER A 178 -4.76 33.34 -0.04
C SER A 178 -4.91 32.72 -1.43
N GLN A 179 -3.80 32.58 -2.18
CA GLN A 179 -3.82 31.96 -3.51
C GLN A 179 -4.09 30.45 -3.44
N LEU A 180 -3.52 29.73 -2.45
CA LEU A 180 -3.84 28.32 -2.23
C LEU A 180 -5.31 28.12 -1.91
N LYS A 181 -5.89 28.97 -1.07
CA LYS A 181 -7.31 28.89 -0.71
C LYS A 181 -8.20 29.03 -1.95
N LYS A 182 -7.93 30.03 -2.80
CA LYS A 182 -8.66 30.22 -4.07
C LYS A 182 -8.52 29.02 -5.01
N THR A 183 -7.32 28.43 -5.06
CA THR A 183 -7.03 27.25 -5.89
C THR A 183 -7.79 26.03 -5.35
N ALA A 184 -7.78 25.82 -4.04
CA ALA A 184 -8.47 24.72 -3.36
C ALA A 184 -10.01 24.81 -3.45
N GLU A 185 -10.57 26.03 -3.52
CA GLU A 185 -12.01 26.27 -3.70
C GLU A 185 -12.47 26.07 -5.16
N SER A 186 -11.54 25.97 -6.11
CA SER A 186 -11.83 25.70 -7.52
C SER A 186 -11.94 24.20 -7.82
N GLN A 187 -12.43 23.83 -9.01
CA GLN A 187 -12.39 22.43 -9.45
C GLN A 187 -10.94 22.04 -9.78
N LEU A 188 -10.36 21.17 -8.96
CA LEU A 188 -9.00 20.66 -9.12
C LEU A 188 -9.02 19.25 -9.72
N GLU A 189 -8.04 18.99 -10.59
CA GLU A 189 -7.73 17.64 -11.03
C GLU A 189 -7.03 16.85 -9.93
N ASP A 190 -7.11 15.52 -9.97
CA ASP A 190 -6.56 14.63 -8.94
C ASP A 190 -5.05 14.84 -8.70
N LYS A 191 -4.30 15.12 -9.78
CA LYS A 191 -2.86 15.44 -9.71
C LYS A 191 -2.60 16.75 -8.97
N ASP A 192 -3.48 17.73 -9.13
CA ASP A 192 -3.36 19.04 -8.49
C ASP A 192 -3.72 18.95 -7.01
N ILE A 193 -4.69 18.09 -6.65
CA ILE A 193 -5.01 17.79 -5.25
C ILE A 193 -3.78 17.18 -4.56
N TYR A 194 -3.15 16.17 -5.16
CA TYR A 194 -1.94 15.55 -4.62
C TYR A 194 -0.81 16.58 -4.43
N LEU A 195 -0.56 17.42 -5.44
CA LEU A 195 0.47 18.44 -5.37
C LEU A 195 0.19 19.46 -4.26
N LEU A 196 -1.06 19.94 -4.15
CA LEU A 196 -1.46 20.89 -3.13
C LEU A 196 -1.32 20.31 -1.72
N LEU A 197 -1.74 19.05 -1.50
CA LEU A 197 -1.52 18.36 -0.23
C LEU A 197 -0.03 18.17 0.06
N SER A 198 0.79 17.86 -0.95
CA SER A 198 2.25 17.76 -0.80
C SER A 198 2.87 19.07 -0.31
N TRP A 199 2.38 20.22 -0.82
CA TRP A 199 2.80 21.53 -0.35
C TRP A 199 2.41 21.79 1.11
N VAL A 200 1.18 21.45 1.48
CA VAL A 200 0.65 21.69 2.83
C VAL A 200 1.31 20.80 3.88
N HIS A 201 1.45 19.50 3.61
CA HIS A 201 1.94 18.53 4.58
C HIS A 201 3.48 18.43 4.62
N ASN A 202 4.16 18.64 3.49
CA ASN A 202 5.59 18.37 3.38
C ASN A 202 6.43 19.58 2.99
N ILE A 203 6.22 20.12 1.79
CA ILE A 203 7.18 21.07 1.19
C ILE A 203 7.23 22.37 2.00
N TYR A 204 6.08 22.97 2.33
CA TYR A 204 6.04 24.20 3.12
C TYR A 204 6.59 24.02 4.55
N PRO A 205 6.09 23.06 5.36
CA PRO A 205 6.57 22.92 6.73
C PRO A 205 8.00 22.39 6.84
N ASN A 206 8.50 21.60 5.89
CA ASN A 206 9.84 20.99 5.98
C ASN A 206 10.88 21.72 5.13
N ASP A 207 10.61 22.04 3.87
CA ASP A 207 11.64 22.55 2.95
C ASP A 207 11.79 24.08 3.01
N ILE A 208 10.74 24.78 3.44
CA ILE A 208 10.74 26.24 3.63
C ILE A 208 10.93 26.59 5.11
N ARG A 209 10.05 26.10 5.99
CA ARG A 209 10.07 26.51 7.41
C ARG A 209 11.25 25.93 8.21
N LYS A 210 11.70 24.71 7.91
CA LYS A 210 12.87 24.10 8.58
C LYS A 210 14.17 24.28 7.79
N ASP A 211 14.18 25.19 6.80
CA ASP A 211 15.41 25.54 6.10
C ASP A 211 16.44 26.09 7.09
N ARG A 212 17.71 25.70 6.93
CA ARG A 212 18.78 26.03 7.88
C ARG A 212 18.97 27.53 8.06
N VAL A 213 18.74 28.32 7.01
CA VAL A 213 18.90 29.78 7.05
C VAL A 213 17.66 30.45 7.65
N LEU A 214 16.47 29.93 7.35
CA LEU A 214 15.19 30.57 7.68
C LEU A 214 14.62 30.15 9.04
N ALA A 215 14.90 28.93 9.51
CA ALA A 215 14.22 28.30 10.64
C ALA A 215 14.21 29.16 11.90
N LYS A 216 15.37 29.72 12.28
CA LYS A 216 15.51 30.54 13.50
C LYS A 216 14.63 31.79 13.49
N GLU A 217 14.46 32.41 12.31
CA GLU A 217 13.65 33.62 12.19
C GLU A 217 12.17 33.27 12.02
N LEU A 218 11.84 32.27 11.21
CA LEU A 218 10.45 31.85 10.98
C LEU A 218 9.78 31.21 12.21
N GLU A 219 10.55 30.59 13.12
CA GLU A 219 10.03 30.06 14.37
C GLU A 219 9.43 31.15 15.27
N LYS A 220 10.01 32.36 15.25
CA LYS A 220 9.53 33.51 16.04
C LYS A 220 8.18 34.03 15.56
N VAL A 221 7.89 33.89 14.27
CA VAL A 221 6.71 34.47 13.59
C VAL A 221 5.45 33.61 13.80
N LYS A 222 5.58 32.37 14.30
CA LYS A 222 4.45 31.45 14.52
C LYS A 222 3.50 31.32 13.32
N LEU A 223 4.06 31.26 12.10
CA LEU A 223 3.28 31.09 10.88
C LEU A 223 2.38 29.85 10.97
N GLY A 224 1.14 29.96 10.49
CA GLY A 224 0.17 28.89 10.47
C GLY A 224 0.39 27.88 9.33
N SER A 225 -0.61 27.04 9.11
CA SER A 225 -0.73 26.24 7.88
C SER A 225 -1.08 27.13 6.69
N LEU A 226 -0.71 26.73 5.47
CA LEU A 226 -1.10 27.44 4.24
C LEU A 226 -2.62 27.33 3.97
N LEU A 227 -3.27 26.29 4.48
CA LEU A 227 -4.71 26.09 4.33
C LEU A 227 -5.41 25.87 5.67
N PRO A 228 -6.70 26.27 5.79
CA PRO A 228 -7.52 25.94 6.94
C PRO A 228 -7.68 24.42 7.11
N SER A 229 -7.68 23.96 8.35
CA SER A 229 -7.80 22.53 8.69
C SER A 229 -9.05 21.86 8.08
N SER A 230 -10.18 22.59 7.98
CA SER A 230 -11.41 22.08 7.35
C SER A 230 -11.23 21.77 5.86
N LEU A 231 -10.53 22.64 5.12
CA LEU A 231 -10.31 22.49 3.69
C LEU A 231 -9.27 21.41 3.39
N ILE A 232 -8.25 21.29 4.26
CA ILE A 232 -7.27 20.20 4.19
C ILE A 232 -7.99 18.86 4.26
N LYS A 233 -8.84 18.65 5.27
CA LYS A 233 -9.61 17.40 5.43
C LYS A 233 -10.53 17.09 4.25
N GLU A 234 -11.11 18.11 3.63
CA GLU A 234 -11.93 17.92 2.43
C GLU A 234 -11.09 17.44 1.24
N LEU A 235 -9.91 18.04 1.03
CA LEU A 235 -8.98 17.65 -0.02
C LEU A 235 -8.38 16.27 0.23
N GLU A 236 -8.02 15.96 1.47
CA GLU A 236 -7.58 14.63 1.92
C GLU A 236 -8.63 13.56 1.56
N LYS A 237 -9.90 13.80 1.89
CA LYS A 237 -10.99 12.88 1.54
C LYS A 237 -11.17 12.71 0.03
N LYS A 238 -11.09 13.81 -0.74
CA LYS A 238 -11.16 13.75 -2.22
C LYS A 238 -9.99 12.96 -2.80
N TYR A 239 -8.78 13.18 -2.29
CA TYR A 239 -7.58 12.43 -2.68
C TYR A 239 -7.75 10.93 -2.41
N LEU A 240 -8.16 10.54 -1.20
CA LEU A 240 -8.34 9.13 -0.84
C LEU A 240 -9.33 8.42 -1.79
N GLY A 241 -10.47 9.07 -2.08
CA GLY A 241 -11.46 8.51 -3.00
C GLY A 241 -10.97 8.40 -4.45
N SER A 242 -10.24 9.41 -4.95
CA SER A 242 -9.64 9.36 -6.28
C SER A 242 -8.55 8.29 -6.39
N GLU A 243 -7.70 8.18 -5.36
CA GLU A 243 -6.60 7.24 -5.32
C GLU A 243 -7.12 5.79 -5.24
N GLU A 244 -8.12 5.52 -4.40
CA GLU A 244 -8.83 4.23 -4.32
C GLU A 244 -9.43 3.86 -5.69
N ALA A 245 -10.14 4.80 -6.35
CA ALA A 245 -10.72 4.58 -7.67
C ALA A 245 -9.66 4.34 -8.76
N THR A 246 -8.54 5.04 -8.70
CA THR A 246 -7.41 4.87 -9.63
C THR A 246 -6.79 3.50 -9.50
N VAL A 247 -6.53 3.04 -8.28
CA VAL A 247 -6.00 1.71 -8.01
C VAL A 247 -6.98 0.64 -8.49
N LYS A 248 -8.27 0.76 -8.13
CA LYS A 248 -9.33 -0.14 -8.60
C LYS A 248 -9.36 -0.29 -10.12
N ASN A 249 -9.36 0.82 -10.84
CA ASN A 249 -9.37 0.83 -12.30
C ASN A 249 -8.11 0.17 -12.89
N CYS A 250 -6.95 0.37 -12.26
CA CYS A 250 -5.71 -0.28 -12.66
C CYS A 250 -5.75 -1.79 -12.42
N LEU A 251 -6.28 -2.25 -11.28
CA LEU A 251 -6.47 -3.67 -10.99
C LEU A 251 -7.42 -4.34 -12.00
N SER A 252 -8.57 -3.72 -12.30
CA SER A 252 -9.50 -4.24 -13.30
C SER A 252 -8.84 -4.37 -14.69
N ARG A 253 -8.04 -3.39 -15.09
CA ARG A 253 -7.29 -3.42 -16.36
C ARG A 253 -6.20 -4.49 -16.37
N CYS A 254 -5.53 -4.73 -15.25
CA CYS A 254 -4.57 -5.84 -15.11
C CYS A 254 -5.25 -7.19 -15.32
N LEU A 255 -6.41 -7.40 -14.69
CA LEU A 255 -7.18 -8.63 -14.84
C LEU A 255 -7.68 -8.83 -16.27
N GLU A 256 -8.25 -7.79 -16.90
CA GLU A 256 -8.73 -7.88 -18.28
C GLU A 256 -7.59 -8.27 -19.23
N THR A 257 -6.41 -7.66 -19.06
CA THR A 257 -5.23 -7.98 -19.88
C THR A 257 -4.83 -9.44 -19.73
N GLU A 258 -4.89 -9.97 -18.51
CA GLU A 258 -4.55 -11.36 -18.22
C GLU A 258 -5.60 -12.34 -18.80
N ILE A 259 -6.89 -12.02 -18.70
CA ILE A 259 -7.97 -12.79 -19.35
C ILE A 259 -7.75 -12.86 -20.86
N GLN A 260 -7.37 -11.75 -21.49
CA GLN A 260 -7.07 -11.73 -22.92
C GLN A 260 -5.81 -12.55 -23.26
N ARG A 261 -4.82 -12.64 -22.36
CA ARG A 261 -3.66 -13.52 -22.54
C ARG A 261 -4.06 -14.99 -22.51
N TRP A 262 -4.92 -15.42 -21.59
CA TRP A 262 -5.40 -16.81 -21.55
C TRP A 262 -6.11 -17.22 -22.85
N LYS A 263 -6.83 -16.31 -23.50
CA LYS A 263 -7.52 -16.56 -24.77
C LYS A 263 -6.56 -16.77 -25.96
N LYS A 264 -5.31 -16.30 -25.88
CA LYS A 264 -4.32 -16.43 -26.96
C LYS A 264 -3.75 -17.84 -27.11
N ASP A 265 -3.99 -18.74 -26.16
CA ASP A 265 -3.46 -20.11 -26.13
C ASP A 265 -1.96 -20.17 -26.43
N GLN A 266 -1.19 -19.42 -25.62
CA GLN A 266 0.27 -19.41 -25.64
C GLN A 266 0.81 -20.02 -24.35
N GLU A 267 1.97 -20.66 -24.42
CA GLU A 267 2.63 -21.18 -23.22
C GLU A 267 3.03 -20.00 -22.31
N PRO A 268 2.68 -20.04 -21.01
CA PRO A 268 3.16 -19.04 -20.06
C PRO A 268 4.69 -19.05 -19.99
N GLU A 269 5.26 -17.89 -19.68
CA GLU A 269 6.69 -17.75 -19.48
C GLU A 269 7.15 -18.57 -18.27
N LYS A 270 8.44 -18.95 -18.24
CA LYS A 270 9.03 -19.67 -17.11
C LYS A 270 10.06 -18.79 -16.43
N LEU A 271 9.89 -18.60 -15.12
CA LEU A 271 10.86 -17.95 -14.25
C LEU A 271 11.39 -18.99 -13.26
N ASP A 272 12.72 -19.19 -13.23
CA ASP A 272 13.37 -20.21 -12.39
C ASP A 272 12.75 -21.61 -12.55
N GLY A 273 12.35 -21.97 -13.78
CA GLY A 273 11.72 -23.27 -14.10
C GLY A 273 10.21 -23.36 -13.79
N HIS A 274 9.60 -22.32 -13.23
CA HIS A 274 8.19 -22.30 -12.86
C HIS A 274 7.37 -21.45 -13.82
N PHE A 275 6.14 -21.88 -14.15
CA PHE A 275 5.27 -21.05 -14.99
C PHE A 275 4.88 -19.76 -14.26
N HIS A 276 4.95 -18.64 -14.98
CA HIS A 276 4.85 -17.31 -14.44
C HIS A 276 3.85 -16.46 -15.23
N SER A 277 3.22 -15.51 -14.53
CA SER A 277 2.39 -14.46 -15.10
C SER A 277 2.62 -13.15 -14.35
N GLU A 278 2.68 -12.06 -15.10
CA GLU A 278 2.88 -10.71 -14.55
C GLU A 278 1.68 -10.19 -13.74
N LEU A 279 0.53 -10.88 -13.74
CA LEU A 279 -0.69 -10.41 -13.08
C LEU A 279 -0.44 -10.03 -11.61
N ALA A 280 0.20 -10.92 -10.86
CA ALA A 280 0.42 -10.69 -9.43
C ALA A 280 1.36 -9.52 -9.18
N ILE A 281 2.45 -9.43 -9.96
CA ILE A 281 3.44 -8.35 -9.84
C ILE A 281 2.78 -7.00 -10.13
N LEU A 282 2.07 -6.90 -11.25
CA LEU A 282 1.42 -5.66 -11.66
C LEU A 282 0.33 -5.23 -10.67
N ALA A 283 -0.51 -6.17 -10.20
CA ALA A 283 -1.55 -5.87 -9.23
C ALA A 283 -0.97 -5.36 -7.90
N ILE A 284 0.04 -6.05 -7.36
CA ILE A 284 0.71 -5.68 -6.11
C ILE A 284 1.42 -4.33 -6.25
N GLN A 285 2.09 -4.07 -7.38
CA GLN A 285 2.74 -2.78 -7.63
C GLN A 285 1.75 -1.61 -7.64
N ASN A 286 0.53 -1.81 -8.17
CA ASN A 286 -0.50 -0.77 -8.15
C ASN A 286 -0.97 -0.46 -6.73
N ILE A 287 -1.24 -1.49 -5.92
CA ILE A 287 -1.60 -1.34 -4.50
C ILE A 287 -0.47 -0.63 -3.74
N HIS A 288 0.76 -1.14 -3.84
CA HIS A 288 1.91 -0.59 -3.13
C HIS A 288 2.20 0.85 -3.58
N GLY A 289 2.04 1.15 -4.87
CA GLY A 289 2.19 2.50 -5.41
C GLY A 289 1.20 3.49 -4.81
N GLY A 290 -0.07 3.09 -4.64
CA GLY A 290 -1.09 3.91 -4.00
C GLY A 290 -0.79 4.17 -2.52
N GLN A 291 -0.42 3.12 -1.78
CA GLN A 291 0.01 3.24 -0.38
C GLN A 291 1.18 4.21 -0.23
N LYS A 292 2.24 4.02 -1.03
CA LYS A 292 3.44 4.87 -0.98
C LYS A 292 3.15 6.33 -1.29
N ARG A 293 2.21 6.62 -2.21
CA ARG A 293 1.80 8.01 -2.52
C ARG A 293 1.10 8.64 -1.32
N ALA A 294 0.22 7.91 -0.64
CA ALA A 294 -0.46 8.42 0.56
C ALA A 294 0.52 8.61 1.73
N ASP A 295 1.40 7.64 2.00
CA ASP A 295 2.44 7.74 3.03
C ASP A 295 3.36 8.93 2.79
N ALA A 296 3.66 9.23 1.52
CA ALA A 296 4.47 10.38 1.14
C ALA A 296 3.77 11.72 1.44
N LEU A 297 2.44 11.76 1.53
CA LEU A 297 1.70 12.95 1.97
C LEU A 297 1.70 13.06 3.49
N SER A 298 1.23 12.03 4.19
CA SER A 298 1.29 11.95 5.65
C SER A 298 1.08 10.52 6.13
N ALA A 299 1.62 10.19 7.31
CA ALA A 299 1.41 8.89 7.93
C ALA A 299 -0.08 8.60 8.20
N ALA A 300 -0.86 9.62 8.58
CA ALA A 300 -2.30 9.50 8.83
C ALA A 300 -3.07 9.10 7.57
N LEU A 301 -2.75 9.71 6.41
CA LEU A 301 -3.36 9.33 5.13
C LEU A 301 -2.95 7.92 4.70
N GLY A 302 -1.71 7.54 4.99
CA GLY A 302 -1.23 6.18 4.82
C GLY A 302 -2.06 5.16 5.60
N GLU A 303 -2.32 5.42 6.87
CA GLU A 303 -3.18 4.58 7.71
C GLU A 303 -4.64 4.56 7.23
N GLU A 304 -5.15 5.69 6.74
CA GLU A 304 -6.55 5.81 6.28
C GLU A 304 -6.79 5.11 4.94
N ILE A 305 -5.82 5.12 4.01
CA ILE A 305 -5.95 4.47 2.69
C ILE A 305 -5.74 2.96 2.76
N SER A 306 -4.90 2.48 3.69
CA SER A 306 -4.54 1.06 3.81
C SER A 306 -5.75 0.10 3.81
N PRO A 307 -6.80 0.28 4.63
CA PRO A 307 -7.96 -0.61 4.61
C PRO A 307 -8.76 -0.52 3.30
N CYS A 308 -8.81 0.65 2.65
CA CYS A 308 -9.44 0.79 1.33
C CYS A 308 -8.70 -0.03 0.27
N LEU A 309 -7.36 -0.01 0.27
CA LEU A 309 -6.56 -0.81 -0.65
C LEU A 309 -6.67 -2.31 -0.38
N SER A 310 -6.73 -2.74 0.90
CA SER A 310 -7.02 -4.14 1.28
C SER A 310 -8.35 -4.61 0.70
N ARG A 311 -9.40 -3.79 0.82
CA ARG A 311 -10.73 -4.08 0.28
C ARG A 311 -10.74 -4.18 -1.24
N GLU A 312 -10.06 -3.27 -1.94
CA GLU A 312 -9.96 -3.32 -3.40
C GLU A 312 -9.14 -4.54 -3.88
N LEU A 313 -8.10 -4.96 -3.15
CA LEU A 313 -7.40 -6.21 -3.43
C LEU A 313 -8.30 -7.43 -3.22
N ALA A 314 -9.09 -7.45 -2.14
CA ALA A 314 -10.05 -8.53 -1.86
C ALA A 314 -11.12 -8.62 -2.97
N ALA A 315 -11.66 -7.49 -3.42
CA ALA A 315 -12.61 -7.41 -4.52
C ALA A 315 -11.99 -7.90 -5.84
N PHE A 316 -10.77 -7.45 -6.17
CA PHE A 316 -10.03 -7.89 -7.34
C PHE A 316 -9.81 -9.41 -7.33
N LEU A 317 -9.42 -10.01 -6.20
CA LEU A 317 -9.17 -11.46 -6.12
C LEU A 317 -10.46 -12.27 -6.29
N LYS A 318 -11.61 -11.76 -5.84
CA LYS A 318 -12.91 -12.38 -6.12
C LYS A 318 -13.20 -12.37 -7.62
N SER A 319 -13.04 -11.23 -8.29
CA SER A 319 -13.19 -11.16 -9.75
C SER A 319 -12.19 -12.03 -10.51
N TYR A 320 -10.95 -12.14 -10.01
CA TYR A 320 -9.93 -13.02 -10.57
C TYR A 320 -10.33 -14.49 -10.44
N LYS A 321 -10.83 -14.90 -9.27
CA LYS A 321 -11.40 -16.25 -9.06
C LYS A 321 -12.52 -16.52 -10.05
N ASP A 322 -13.50 -15.63 -10.18
CA ASP A 322 -14.64 -15.82 -11.09
C ASP A 322 -14.18 -15.95 -12.55
N ALA A 323 -13.23 -15.12 -12.98
CA ALA A 323 -12.63 -15.21 -14.31
C ALA A 323 -11.85 -16.51 -14.53
N PHE A 324 -11.16 -17.00 -13.49
CA PHE A 324 -10.43 -18.27 -13.54
C PHE A 324 -11.37 -19.47 -13.61
N GLU A 325 -12.49 -19.45 -12.87
CA GLU A 325 -13.55 -20.46 -12.99
C GLU A 325 -14.15 -20.48 -14.41
N ASP A 326 -14.47 -19.31 -14.97
CA ASP A 326 -14.97 -19.18 -16.34
C ASP A 326 -13.97 -19.74 -17.37
N PHE A 327 -12.68 -19.44 -17.19
CA PHE A 327 -11.62 -19.97 -18.03
C PHE A 327 -11.59 -21.50 -18.01
N LYS A 328 -11.63 -22.11 -16.81
CA LYS A 328 -11.62 -23.57 -16.63
C LYS A 328 -12.80 -24.26 -17.29
N GLU A 329 -13.97 -23.63 -17.29
CA GLU A 329 -15.16 -24.21 -17.92
C GLU A 329 -15.08 -24.16 -19.44
N LYS A 330 -14.69 -23.02 -20.00
CA LYS A 330 -14.79 -22.74 -21.45
C LYS A 330 -13.59 -23.21 -22.27
N ASN A 331 -12.39 -23.33 -21.68
CA ASN A 331 -11.14 -23.44 -22.44
C ASN A 331 -10.43 -24.80 -22.33
N LYS A 332 -11.12 -25.86 -21.89
CA LYS A 332 -10.56 -27.22 -21.69
C LYS A 332 -9.87 -27.84 -22.91
N LYS A 333 -10.14 -27.33 -24.11
CA LYS A 333 -9.59 -27.82 -25.39
C LYS A 333 -8.32 -27.07 -25.84
N GLN A 334 -7.92 -26.01 -25.13
CA GLN A 334 -6.71 -25.25 -25.44
C GLN A 334 -5.46 -26.11 -25.29
N ARG A 335 -4.46 -25.87 -26.14
CA ARG A 335 -3.20 -26.61 -26.13
C ARG A 335 -2.44 -26.38 -24.82
N PHE A 336 -2.41 -25.15 -24.34
CA PHE A 336 -1.68 -24.75 -23.13
C PHE A 336 -2.59 -24.60 -21.91
N TYR A 337 -3.75 -25.28 -21.91
CA TYR A 337 -4.70 -25.27 -20.79
C TYR A 337 -4.03 -25.58 -19.44
N LYS A 338 -3.31 -26.71 -19.32
CA LYS A 338 -2.63 -27.09 -18.07
C LYS A 338 -1.53 -26.08 -17.64
N PRO A 339 -0.61 -25.67 -18.53
CA PRO A 339 0.35 -24.59 -18.21
C PRO A 339 -0.31 -23.31 -17.68
N ILE A 340 -1.40 -22.86 -18.30
CA ILE A 340 -2.13 -21.65 -17.86
C ILE A 340 -2.73 -21.86 -16.46
N LEU A 341 -3.31 -23.03 -16.16
CA LEU A 341 -3.77 -23.34 -14.80
C LEU A 341 -2.63 -23.26 -13.78
N ILE A 342 -1.47 -23.84 -14.10
CA ILE A 342 -0.30 -23.84 -13.21
C ILE A 342 0.21 -22.41 -12.98
N ALA A 343 0.30 -21.58 -14.02
CA ALA A 343 0.70 -20.18 -13.89
C ALA A 343 -0.23 -19.40 -12.93
N ASN A 344 -1.55 -19.61 -13.06
CA ASN A 344 -2.54 -18.95 -12.20
C ASN A 344 -2.47 -19.43 -10.73
N ILE A 345 -2.19 -20.71 -10.50
CA ILE A 345 -1.90 -21.24 -9.15
C ILE A 345 -0.63 -20.61 -8.60
N ASN A 346 0.44 -20.53 -9.40
CA ASN A 346 1.71 -19.95 -8.98
C ASN A 346 1.56 -18.47 -8.59
N ASN A 347 0.71 -17.71 -9.29
CA ASN A 347 0.40 -16.32 -8.96
C ASN A 347 -0.10 -16.14 -7.52
N CYS A 348 -0.80 -17.12 -6.94
CA CYS A 348 -1.34 -17.05 -5.58
C CYS A 348 -0.23 -16.87 -4.53
N ARG A 349 1.00 -17.33 -4.80
CA ARG A 349 2.14 -17.16 -3.87
C ARG A 349 2.44 -15.70 -3.61
N ASN A 350 2.55 -14.90 -4.66
CA ASN A 350 2.92 -13.48 -4.52
C ASN A 350 1.83 -12.71 -3.76
N PHE A 351 0.55 -13.00 -4.02
CA PHE A 351 -0.55 -12.40 -3.29
C PHE A 351 -0.58 -12.80 -1.81
N ARG A 352 -0.31 -14.08 -1.52
CA ARG A 352 -0.23 -14.60 -0.16
C ARG A 352 0.91 -13.94 0.62
N ASP A 353 2.11 -13.93 0.04
CA ASP A 353 3.29 -13.27 0.63
C ASP A 353 3.04 -11.77 0.89
N TYR A 354 2.34 -11.09 -0.03
CA TYR A 354 1.96 -9.70 0.14
C TYR A 354 0.95 -9.51 1.29
N ALA A 355 -0.14 -10.28 1.30
CA ALA A 355 -1.19 -10.18 2.31
C ALA A 355 -0.67 -10.51 3.72
N GLU A 356 0.18 -11.52 3.85
CA GLU A 356 0.77 -11.91 5.13
C GLU A 356 1.68 -10.82 5.72
N LYS A 357 2.46 -10.13 4.87
CA LYS A 357 3.44 -9.12 5.30
C LYS A 357 2.83 -7.73 5.52
N ASN A 358 1.84 -7.34 4.72
CA ASN A 358 1.39 -5.94 4.63
C ASN A 358 -0.02 -5.71 5.17
N ILE A 359 -0.82 -6.75 5.37
CA ILE A 359 -2.19 -6.63 5.89
C ILE A 359 -2.24 -7.10 7.34
N ALA A 360 -2.82 -6.27 8.21
CA ALA A 360 -2.92 -6.54 9.64
C ALA A 360 -3.72 -7.83 9.94
N GLU A 361 -3.33 -8.57 10.98
CA GLU A 361 -4.00 -9.83 11.34
C GLU A 361 -5.48 -9.69 11.74
N LYS A 362 -5.87 -8.50 12.20
CA LYS A 362 -7.24 -8.20 12.63
C LYS A 362 -8.13 -7.72 11.47
N ASP A 363 -7.58 -7.62 10.27
CA ASP A 363 -8.30 -7.16 9.09
C ASP A 363 -9.12 -8.32 8.50
N ASP A 364 -10.45 -8.18 8.49
CA ASP A 364 -11.37 -9.16 7.91
C ASP A 364 -11.09 -9.38 6.42
N ASP A 365 -10.57 -8.37 5.71
CA ASP A 365 -10.20 -8.50 4.31
C ASP A 365 -9.01 -9.45 4.11
N LYS A 366 -8.09 -9.56 5.09
CA LYS A 366 -6.98 -10.55 5.04
C LYS A 366 -7.52 -11.96 4.98
N VAL A 367 -8.50 -12.28 5.84
CA VAL A 367 -9.16 -13.59 5.87
C VAL A 367 -9.88 -13.85 4.55
N SER A 368 -10.60 -12.85 4.02
CA SER A 368 -11.27 -12.97 2.73
C SER A 368 -10.29 -13.21 1.57
N ILE A 369 -9.14 -12.52 1.57
CA ILE A 369 -8.08 -12.66 0.57
C ILE A 369 -7.49 -14.07 0.60
N LEU A 370 -7.03 -14.52 1.77
CA LEU A 370 -6.40 -15.83 1.92
C LEU A 370 -7.36 -16.99 1.60
N SER A 371 -8.63 -16.85 1.98
CA SER A 371 -9.69 -17.79 1.62
C SER A 371 -9.89 -17.86 0.10
N THR A 372 -10.00 -16.71 -0.56
CA THR A 372 -10.19 -16.64 -2.02
C THR A 372 -9.00 -17.23 -2.79
N LEU A 373 -7.78 -16.97 -2.34
CA LEU A 373 -6.58 -17.58 -2.92
C LEU A 373 -6.60 -19.11 -2.76
N SER A 374 -6.96 -19.60 -1.57
CA SER A 374 -7.07 -21.04 -1.30
C SER A 374 -8.14 -21.71 -2.17
N ASP A 375 -9.23 -20.99 -2.48
CA ASP A 375 -10.24 -21.48 -3.41
C ASP A 375 -9.70 -21.62 -4.84
N ILE A 376 -8.96 -20.62 -5.35
CA ILE A 376 -8.32 -20.66 -6.68
C ILE A 376 -7.34 -21.83 -6.77
N GLU A 377 -6.49 -21.98 -5.75
CA GLU A 377 -5.51 -23.06 -5.65
C GLU A 377 -6.20 -24.44 -5.69
N ASN A 378 -7.16 -24.66 -4.78
CA ASN A 378 -7.87 -25.93 -4.68
C ASN A 378 -8.65 -26.26 -5.94
N SER A 379 -9.35 -25.28 -6.51
CA SER A 379 -10.15 -25.48 -7.71
C SER A 379 -9.29 -25.75 -8.95
N GLY A 380 -8.07 -25.19 -8.99
CA GLY A 380 -7.05 -25.53 -9.98
C GLY A 380 -6.51 -26.94 -9.79
N PHE A 381 -6.17 -27.33 -8.56
CA PHE A 381 -5.70 -28.67 -8.23
C PHE A 381 -6.71 -29.76 -8.60
N ASP A 382 -8.00 -29.53 -8.33
CA ASP A 382 -9.05 -30.49 -8.63
C ASP A 382 -9.12 -30.80 -10.13
N VAL A 383 -8.99 -29.78 -10.99
CA VAL A 383 -8.94 -29.95 -12.44
C VAL A 383 -7.65 -30.64 -12.88
N LEU A 384 -6.50 -30.25 -12.34
CA LEU A 384 -5.21 -30.86 -12.68
C LEU A 384 -5.19 -32.35 -12.31
N LEU A 385 -5.78 -32.75 -11.19
CA LEU A 385 -5.76 -34.12 -10.68
C LEU A 385 -6.87 -35.03 -11.24
N GLN A 386 -7.92 -34.44 -11.82
CA GLN A 386 -9.09 -35.17 -12.32
C GLN A 386 -8.73 -36.32 -13.28
N GLN A 387 -7.82 -36.06 -14.24
CA GLN A 387 -7.43 -37.06 -15.24
C GLN A 387 -6.64 -38.21 -14.61
N LEU A 388 -5.73 -37.93 -13.68
CA LEU A 388 -4.97 -38.96 -12.95
C LEU A 388 -5.93 -39.88 -12.18
N PHE A 389 -6.83 -39.30 -11.39
CA PHE A 389 -7.77 -40.07 -10.57
C PHE A 389 -8.72 -40.91 -11.43
N ALA A 390 -9.14 -40.40 -12.59
CA ALA A 390 -9.92 -41.17 -13.54
C ALA A 390 -9.15 -42.38 -14.11
N GLN A 391 -7.85 -42.22 -14.40
CA GLN A 391 -6.97 -43.30 -14.89
C GLN A 391 -6.65 -44.34 -13.81
N LEU A 392 -6.48 -43.91 -12.55
CA LEU A 392 -6.19 -44.81 -11.44
C LEU A 392 -7.39 -45.70 -11.07
N LYS A 393 -8.61 -45.17 -11.18
CA LYS A 393 -9.85 -45.89 -10.82
C LYS A 393 -9.99 -47.30 -11.41
N PRO A 394 -9.81 -47.55 -12.72
CA PRO A 394 -9.84 -48.90 -13.27
C PRO A 394 -8.67 -49.77 -12.78
N ILE A 395 -7.49 -49.22 -12.53
CA ILE A 395 -6.33 -49.97 -12.04
C ILE A 395 -6.60 -50.47 -10.61
N TYR A 396 -7.14 -49.62 -9.73
CA TYR A 396 -7.54 -50.02 -8.39
C TYR A 396 -8.63 -51.10 -8.38
N LYS A 397 -9.58 -51.09 -9.34
CA LYS A 397 -10.61 -52.14 -9.45
C LYS A 397 -10.02 -53.53 -9.63
N LYS A 398 -8.87 -53.65 -10.28
CA LYS A 398 -8.17 -54.93 -10.50
C LYS A 398 -7.85 -55.65 -9.18
N PHE A 399 -7.57 -54.93 -8.09
CA PHE A 399 -7.38 -55.55 -6.76
C PHE A 399 -8.59 -56.37 -6.34
N THR A 400 -9.80 -55.82 -6.50
CA THR A 400 -11.03 -56.52 -6.13
C THR A 400 -11.45 -57.59 -7.14
N GLU A 401 -11.19 -57.37 -8.43
CA GLU A 401 -11.55 -58.30 -9.52
C GLU A 401 -10.68 -59.56 -9.47
N ASN A 402 -9.39 -59.40 -9.20
CA ASN A 402 -8.43 -60.50 -9.07
C ASN A 402 -8.33 -61.02 -7.64
N LYS A 403 -9.25 -60.64 -6.74
CA LYS A 403 -9.26 -61.06 -5.33
C LYS A 403 -7.91 -60.86 -4.61
N TRP A 404 -7.21 -59.78 -4.94
CA TRP A 404 -5.88 -59.40 -4.43
C TRP A 404 -4.71 -60.30 -4.89
N ASP A 405 -4.95 -61.20 -5.85
CA ASP A 405 -3.87 -61.86 -6.59
C ASP A 405 -3.13 -60.83 -7.45
N SER A 406 -1.83 -61.03 -7.69
CA SER A 406 -0.96 -60.10 -8.44
C SER A 406 -0.94 -58.67 -7.85
N SER A 407 -0.96 -58.57 -6.52
CA SER A 407 -1.00 -57.28 -5.81
C SER A 407 0.19 -56.38 -6.14
N ASP A 408 1.37 -56.97 -6.33
CA ASP A 408 2.61 -56.24 -6.64
C ASP A 408 2.56 -55.60 -8.03
N GLU A 409 2.09 -56.34 -9.03
CA GLU A 409 1.98 -55.87 -10.41
C GLU A 409 1.00 -54.69 -10.51
N ILE A 410 -0.16 -54.79 -9.84
CA ILE A 410 -1.17 -53.73 -9.80
C ILE A 410 -0.61 -52.48 -9.11
N MET A 411 0.11 -52.65 -8.00
CA MET A 411 0.72 -51.52 -7.28
C MET A 411 1.80 -50.83 -8.11
N ASN A 412 2.64 -51.60 -8.81
CA ASN A 412 3.63 -51.06 -9.73
C ASN A 412 2.99 -50.27 -10.89
N GLU A 413 1.84 -50.73 -11.42
CA GLU A 413 1.07 -50.01 -12.43
C GLU A 413 0.54 -48.66 -11.89
N ILE A 414 0.03 -48.64 -10.66
CA ILE A 414 -0.43 -47.41 -9.98
C ILE A 414 0.73 -46.41 -9.81
N ILE A 415 1.86 -46.87 -9.27
CA ILE A 415 3.04 -46.03 -9.07
C ILE A 415 3.57 -45.49 -10.40
N LYS A 416 3.67 -46.33 -11.44
CA LYS A 416 4.12 -45.92 -12.77
C LYS A 416 3.20 -44.88 -13.39
N THR A 417 1.89 -45.08 -13.30
CA THR A 417 0.88 -44.14 -13.83
C THR A 417 0.97 -42.80 -13.10
N THR A 418 1.09 -42.84 -11.77
CA THR A 418 1.18 -41.63 -10.95
C THR A 418 2.48 -40.86 -11.21
N ARG A 419 3.62 -41.55 -11.31
CA ARG A 419 4.93 -40.94 -11.60
C ARG A 419 4.93 -40.17 -12.91
N LYS A 420 4.34 -40.74 -13.97
CA LYS A 420 4.23 -40.08 -15.27
C LYS A 420 3.40 -38.80 -15.19
N TYR A 421 2.42 -38.75 -14.30
CA TYR A 421 1.56 -37.58 -14.15
C TYR A 421 2.22 -36.49 -13.30
N ILE A 422 2.96 -36.87 -12.25
CA ILE A 422 3.69 -35.94 -11.38
C ILE A 422 4.76 -35.15 -12.14
N SER A 423 5.38 -35.72 -13.18
CA SER A 423 6.38 -34.98 -13.97
C SER A 423 5.82 -33.72 -14.64
N ASP A 424 4.51 -33.68 -14.90
CA ASP A 424 3.84 -32.50 -15.49
C ASP A 424 3.72 -31.34 -14.49
N PHE A 425 4.03 -31.56 -13.21
CA PHE A 425 3.85 -30.59 -12.11
C PHE A 425 5.13 -29.92 -11.66
N GLN A 426 6.28 -30.22 -12.28
CA GLN A 426 7.58 -29.64 -11.90
C GLN A 426 7.65 -28.11 -12.05
N THR A 427 6.73 -27.52 -12.82
CA THR A 427 6.62 -26.08 -13.02
C THR A 427 5.73 -25.37 -11.99
N LEU A 428 5.13 -26.10 -11.04
CA LEU A 428 4.45 -25.52 -9.87
C LEU A 428 5.47 -25.09 -8.83
N ASN A 429 5.27 -23.93 -8.21
CA ASN A 429 6.12 -23.49 -7.11
C ASN A 429 6.09 -24.51 -5.96
N ASP A 430 7.22 -24.68 -5.26
CA ASP A 430 7.42 -25.69 -4.22
C ASP A 430 6.26 -25.88 -3.23
N PRO A 431 5.65 -24.83 -2.64
CA PRO A 431 4.54 -25.02 -1.70
C PRO A 431 3.33 -25.70 -2.36
N PHE A 432 3.00 -25.30 -3.60
CA PHE A 432 1.88 -25.85 -4.35
C PHE A 432 2.18 -27.24 -4.89
N TYR A 433 3.42 -27.49 -5.33
CA TYR A 433 3.85 -28.83 -5.72
C TYR A 433 3.66 -29.80 -4.55
N LYS A 434 4.16 -29.47 -3.35
CA LYS A 434 4.00 -30.30 -2.15
C LYS A 434 2.52 -30.53 -1.80
N ALA A 435 1.69 -29.50 -1.88
CA ALA A 435 0.25 -29.61 -1.63
C ALA A 435 -0.45 -30.56 -2.63
N VAL A 436 -0.07 -30.50 -3.92
CA VAL A 436 -0.58 -31.42 -4.95
C VAL A 436 -0.15 -32.86 -4.68
N ILE A 437 1.11 -33.09 -4.32
CA ILE A 437 1.63 -34.42 -3.97
C ILE A 437 0.91 -34.98 -2.73
N GLU A 438 0.61 -34.15 -1.73
CA GLU A 438 -0.21 -34.55 -0.59
C GLU A 438 -1.63 -34.97 -0.99
N LYS A 439 -2.32 -34.21 -1.85
CA LYS A 439 -3.63 -34.61 -2.38
C LYS A 439 -3.58 -35.94 -3.13
N ILE A 440 -2.52 -36.18 -3.90
CA ILE A 440 -2.28 -37.47 -4.55
C ILE A 440 -2.10 -38.58 -3.51
N HIS A 441 -1.26 -38.37 -2.48
CA HIS A 441 -1.02 -39.36 -1.44
C HIS A 441 -2.32 -39.74 -0.71
N VAL A 442 -3.14 -38.75 -0.31
CA VAL A 442 -4.45 -38.98 0.29
C VAL A 442 -5.34 -39.81 -0.64
N HIS A 443 -5.40 -39.48 -1.93
CA HIS A 443 -6.20 -40.23 -2.89
C HIS A 443 -5.74 -41.69 -3.03
N LEU A 444 -4.43 -41.92 -3.13
CA LEU A 444 -3.86 -43.27 -3.30
C LEU A 444 -4.19 -44.18 -2.11
N VAL A 445 -4.04 -43.67 -0.88
CA VAL A 445 -4.37 -44.42 0.33
C VAL A 445 -5.88 -44.63 0.44
N LYS A 446 -6.67 -43.58 0.23
CA LYS A 446 -8.14 -43.64 0.28
C LYS A 446 -8.70 -44.67 -0.70
N GLU A 447 -8.29 -44.63 -1.96
CA GLU A 447 -8.80 -45.54 -2.99
C GLU A 447 -8.38 -46.99 -2.69
N TYR A 448 -7.20 -47.21 -2.09
CA TYR A 448 -6.78 -48.53 -1.61
C TYR A 448 -7.71 -49.05 -0.49
N ILE A 449 -8.01 -48.21 0.51
CA ILE A 449 -8.95 -48.54 1.59
C ILE A 449 -10.34 -48.84 1.02
N VAL A 450 -10.82 -48.04 0.07
CA VAL A 450 -12.10 -48.29 -0.63
C VAL A 450 -12.13 -49.71 -1.19
N ARG A 451 -11.03 -50.22 -1.75
CA ARG A 451 -10.97 -51.61 -2.26
C ARG A 451 -11.06 -52.64 -1.17
N LEU A 452 -10.42 -52.43 -0.01
CA LEU A 452 -10.53 -53.32 1.14
C LEU A 452 -11.97 -53.39 1.67
N LEU A 453 -12.75 -52.31 1.56
CA LEU A 453 -14.12 -52.23 2.05
C LEU A 453 -15.19 -52.82 1.11
N LYS A 454 -14.84 -53.31 -0.09
CA LYS A 454 -15.84 -53.74 -1.10
C LYS A 454 -16.55 -55.07 -0.84
N ARG A 455 -16.27 -55.76 0.27
CA ARG A 455 -16.86 -57.07 0.63
C ARG A 455 -16.79 -58.11 -0.51
N ARG A 456 -15.69 -58.12 -1.28
CA ARG A 456 -15.47 -59.04 -2.42
C ARG A 456 -14.60 -60.25 -2.08
N VAL A 457 -13.84 -60.16 -1.00
CA VAL A 457 -12.91 -61.21 -0.55
C VAL A 457 -13.26 -61.59 0.87
N SER A 458 -13.29 -62.89 1.15
CA SER A 458 -13.60 -63.47 2.44
C SER A 458 -12.69 -64.68 2.66
N LEU A 459 -11.79 -64.59 3.63
CA LEU A 459 -10.69 -65.53 3.86
C LEU A 459 -10.91 -66.30 5.16
N LYS A 460 -10.96 -67.63 5.08
CA LYS A 460 -11.13 -68.51 6.25
C LYS A 460 -9.80 -68.96 6.85
N SER A 461 -8.77 -69.13 6.02
CA SER A 461 -7.48 -69.66 6.48
C SER A 461 -6.58 -68.56 7.05
N PRO A 462 -5.97 -68.76 8.23
CA PRO A 462 -4.94 -67.86 8.76
C PRO A 462 -3.79 -67.61 7.78
N ALA A 463 -3.39 -68.61 6.99
CA ALA A 463 -2.33 -68.46 6.00
C ALA A 463 -2.74 -67.52 4.85
N GLN A 464 -3.99 -67.59 4.39
CA GLN A 464 -4.51 -66.68 3.37
C GLN A 464 -4.60 -65.25 3.90
N GLN A 465 -5.03 -65.08 5.15
CA GLN A 465 -5.08 -63.79 5.82
C GLN A 465 -3.69 -63.20 6.00
N GLN A 466 -2.71 -64.00 6.45
CA GLN A 466 -1.31 -63.60 6.56
C GLN A 466 -0.73 -63.13 5.21
N ASN A 467 -1.02 -63.85 4.12
CA ASN A 467 -0.57 -63.48 2.78
C ASN A 467 -1.16 -62.14 2.32
N LEU A 468 -2.48 -61.93 2.50
CA LEU A 468 -3.11 -60.65 2.18
C LEU A 468 -2.55 -59.52 3.05
N ALA A 469 -2.37 -59.74 4.35
CA ALA A 469 -1.78 -58.76 5.26
C ALA A 469 -0.38 -58.35 4.80
N GLN A 470 0.48 -59.31 4.44
CA GLN A 470 1.83 -59.03 3.90
C GLN A 470 1.77 -58.21 2.61
N ASN A 471 0.86 -58.54 1.68
CA ASN A 471 0.67 -57.77 0.46
C ASN A 471 0.22 -56.33 0.74
N VAL A 472 -0.73 -56.14 1.67
CA VAL A 472 -1.18 -54.80 2.08
C VAL A 472 -0.04 -54.01 2.72
N SER A 473 0.74 -54.61 3.63
CA SER A 473 1.91 -53.96 4.23
C SER A 473 2.97 -53.58 3.20
N LYS A 474 3.27 -54.45 2.24
CA LYS A 474 4.24 -54.18 1.17
C LYS A 474 3.77 -53.04 0.27
N ASN A 475 2.49 -53.06 -0.13
CA ASN A 475 1.89 -51.99 -0.92
C ASN A 475 1.85 -50.66 -0.15
N ALA A 476 1.57 -50.69 1.15
CA ALA A 476 1.62 -49.51 2.00
C ALA A 476 3.02 -48.89 2.01
N ALA A 477 4.07 -49.69 2.24
CA ALA A 477 5.45 -49.24 2.24
C ALA A 477 5.87 -48.68 0.86
N ALA A 478 5.40 -49.29 -0.23
CA ALA A 478 5.66 -48.80 -1.58
C ALA A 478 5.00 -47.43 -1.85
N LEU A 479 3.74 -47.25 -1.44
CA LEU A 479 3.04 -45.97 -1.54
C LEU A 479 3.69 -44.88 -0.68
N GLU A 480 4.00 -45.20 0.58
CA GLU A 480 4.69 -44.28 1.50
C GLU A 480 6.03 -43.83 0.91
N THR A 481 6.90 -44.80 0.55
CA THR A 481 8.20 -44.50 -0.04
C THR A 481 8.06 -43.66 -1.30
N PHE A 482 7.13 -44.00 -2.18
CA PHE A 482 6.88 -43.25 -3.40
C PHE A 482 6.46 -41.80 -3.11
N CYS A 483 5.44 -41.59 -2.28
CA CYS A 483 4.90 -40.27 -1.98
C CYS A 483 5.90 -39.39 -1.21
N THR A 484 6.59 -39.95 -0.21
CA THR A 484 7.61 -39.24 0.56
C THR A 484 8.79 -38.83 -0.32
N ASN A 485 9.26 -39.71 -1.22
CA ASN A 485 10.34 -39.37 -2.16
C ASN A 485 9.97 -38.26 -3.15
N HIS A 486 8.68 -38.03 -3.40
CA HIS A 486 8.19 -36.91 -4.22
C HIS A 486 7.77 -35.71 -3.38
N GLY A 487 8.02 -35.69 -2.07
CA GLY A 487 7.84 -34.52 -1.21
C GLY A 487 6.54 -34.46 -0.41
N SER A 488 5.73 -35.53 -0.40
CA SER A 488 4.53 -35.59 0.44
C SER A 488 4.88 -35.43 1.93
N GLN A 489 4.16 -34.55 2.64
CA GLN A 489 4.30 -34.36 4.08
C GLN A 489 3.18 -35.04 4.90
N ALA A 490 2.30 -35.80 4.24
CA ALA A 490 1.15 -36.46 4.86
C ALA A 490 1.55 -37.74 5.63
N THR A 491 2.47 -37.63 6.58
CA THR A 491 2.97 -38.74 7.42
C THR A 491 1.86 -39.39 8.23
N TRP A 492 0.80 -38.64 8.53
CA TRP A 492 -0.41 -39.13 9.19
C TRP A 492 -1.12 -40.25 8.41
N LEU A 493 -0.87 -40.41 7.10
CA LEU A 493 -1.42 -41.51 6.29
C LEU A 493 -0.65 -42.82 6.46
N ASN A 494 0.62 -42.77 6.85
CA ASN A 494 1.55 -43.90 6.77
C ASN A 494 1.10 -45.07 7.65
N SER A 495 0.36 -44.81 8.73
CA SER A 495 -0.15 -45.87 9.62
C SER A 495 -1.46 -46.52 9.15
N ALA A 496 -2.21 -45.93 8.21
CA ALA A 496 -3.56 -46.37 7.88
C ALA A 496 -3.60 -47.81 7.33
N LEU A 497 -2.84 -48.06 6.27
CA LEU A 497 -2.80 -49.37 5.62
C LEU A 497 -2.07 -50.43 6.47
N PRO A 498 -0.94 -50.14 7.15
CA PRO A 498 -0.30 -51.09 8.07
C PRO A 498 -1.22 -51.54 9.21
N LYS A 499 -2.00 -50.64 9.80
CA LYS A 499 -2.98 -51.01 10.84
C LYS A 499 -4.08 -51.92 10.32
N LEU A 500 -4.59 -51.65 9.11
CA LEU A 500 -5.55 -52.53 8.45
C LEU A 500 -4.91 -53.90 8.13
N ALA A 501 -3.68 -53.93 7.64
CA ALA A 501 -2.94 -55.18 7.42
C ALA A 501 -2.81 -55.99 8.72
N GLU A 502 -2.49 -55.32 9.83
CA GLU A 502 -2.35 -55.97 11.13
C GLU A 502 -3.67 -56.57 11.62
N ILE A 503 -4.80 -55.86 11.46
CA ILE A 503 -6.12 -56.44 11.74
C ILE A 503 -6.41 -57.67 10.86
N ILE A 504 -6.01 -57.67 9.58
CA ILE A 504 -6.14 -58.85 8.71
C ILE A 504 -5.25 -59.99 9.21
N ARG A 505 -4.07 -59.70 9.75
CA ARG A 505 -3.10 -60.69 10.24
C ARG A 505 -3.53 -61.37 11.54
N LEU A 506 -3.98 -60.59 12.52
CA LEU A 506 -4.26 -61.04 13.89
C LEU A 506 -5.36 -62.10 13.93
N GLN A 507 -5.17 -63.15 14.72
CA GLN A 507 -6.14 -64.24 14.86
C GLN A 507 -6.90 -64.18 16.20
N ASP A 508 -6.27 -63.66 17.25
CA ASP A 508 -6.90 -63.50 18.56
C ASP A 508 -7.87 -62.31 18.59
N SER A 509 -9.08 -62.53 19.12
CA SER A 509 -10.14 -61.52 19.20
C SER A 509 -9.77 -60.34 20.11
N GLY A 510 -9.02 -60.59 21.18
CA GLY A 510 -8.51 -59.55 22.07
C GLY A 510 -7.51 -58.64 21.36
N ALA A 511 -6.54 -59.23 20.66
CA ALA A 511 -5.56 -58.50 19.86
C ALA A 511 -6.23 -57.67 18.73
N ILE A 512 -7.22 -58.23 18.04
CA ILE A 512 -7.98 -57.49 17.01
C ILE A 512 -8.65 -56.25 17.61
N LYS A 513 -9.25 -56.36 18.81
CA LYS A 513 -9.87 -55.22 19.49
C LYS A 513 -8.87 -54.13 19.82
N ILE A 514 -7.68 -54.51 20.29
CA ILE A 514 -6.59 -53.56 20.58
C ILE A 514 -6.19 -52.83 19.30
N GLU A 515 -5.94 -53.55 18.20
CA GLU A 515 -5.52 -52.89 16.96
C GLU A 515 -6.64 -51.99 16.39
N VAL A 516 -7.91 -52.43 16.45
CA VAL A 516 -9.07 -51.61 16.09
C VAL A 516 -9.14 -50.34 16.94
N ALA A 517 -8.90 -50.43 18.24
CA ALA A 517 -8.87 -49.27 19.12
C ALA A 517 -7.75 -48.30 18.70
N THR A 518 -6.54 -48.80 18.43
CA THR A 518 -5.44 -47.94 17.97
C THR A 518 -5.71 -47.31 16.60
N LEU A 519 -6.40 -48.01 15.68
CA LEU A 519 -6.84 -47.47 14.39
C LEU A 519 -7.87 -46.36 14.61
N ALA A 520 -8.83 -46.56 15.50
CA ALA A 520 -9.84 -45.55 15.82
C ALA A 520 -9.23 -44.33 16.54
N THR A 521 -8.18 -44.50 17.33
CA THR A 521 -7.42 -43.38 17.92
C THR A 521 -6.67 -42.59 16.85
N ALA A 522 -6.02 -43.28 15.90
CA ALA A 522 -5.27 -42.63 14.82
C ALA A 522 -6.19 -41.97 13.77
N TYR A 523 -7.35 -42.57 13.52
CA TYR A 523 -8.34 -42.11 12.54
C TYR A 523 -9.74 -42.09 13.18
N PRO A 524 -10.05 -41.07 13.99
CA PRO A 524 -11.30 -41.00 14.77
C PRO A 524 -12.55 -40.86 13.90
N ASP A 525 -12.39 -40.58 12.61
CA ASP A 525 -13.46 -40.47 11.64
C ASP A 525 -13.91 -41.83 11.04
N ILE A 526 -13.26 -42.94 11.45
CA ILE A 526 -13.73 -44.30 11.18
C ILE A 526 -15.07 -44.57 11.90
N ARG A 527 -15.95 -45.35 11.29
CA ARG A 527 -17.31 -45.61 11.77
C ARG A 527 -17.55 -47.10 11.76
N LYS A 528 -18.52 -47.56 12.55
CA LYS A 528 -18.93 -48.97 12.62
C LYS A 528 -19.17 -49.61 11.25
N ARG A 529 -19.82 -48.88 10.33
CA ARG A 529 -20.05 -49.33 8.94
C ARG A 529 -18.76 -49.60 8.15
N HIS A 530 -17.71 -48.79 8.37
CA HIS A 530 -16.39 -48.96 7.74
C HIS A 530 -15.77 -50.26 8.25
N LEU A 531 -15.75 -50.43 9.58
CA LEU A 531 -15.16 -51.60 10.21
C LEU A 531 -15.93 -52.88 9.88
N GLU A 532 -17.26 -52.85 9.87
CA GLU A 532 -18.09 -53.99 9.49
C GLU A 532 -17.83 -54.44 8.05
N ALA A 533 -17.74 -53.50 7.10
CA ALA A 533 -17.41 -53.83 5.72
C ALA A 533 -16.00 -54.36 5.54
N PHE A 534 -15.05 -53.85 6.32
CA PHE A 534 -13.67 -54.33 6.34
C PHE A 534 -13.56 -55.76 6.88
N LEU A 535 -14.19 -56.04 8.02
CA LEU A 535 -14.10 -57.34 8.71
C LEU A 535 -14.75 -58.49 7.93
N TYR A 536 -15.49 -58.21 6.85
CA TYR A 536 -15.95 -59.23 5.90
C TYR A 536 -14.80 -60.07 5.32
N ILE A 537 -13.59 -59.49 5.22
CA ILE A 537 -12.38 -60.20 4.80
C ILE A 537 -12.03 -61.36 5.75
N LYS A 538 -12.38 -61.28 7.04
CA LYS A 538 -12.09 -62.30 8.04
C LYS A 538 -13.29 -63.23 8.25
N ALA A 539 -13.40 -64.22 7.38
CA ALA A 539 -14.51 -65.19 7.37
C ALA A 539 -14.51 -66.17 8.56
N ASN A 540 -13.46 -66.17 9.37
CA ASN A 540 -13.27 -67.04 10.52
C ASN A 540 -13.81 -66.46 11.84
N LEU A 541 -14.22 -65.18 11.87
CA LEU A 541 -14.81 -64.57 13.06
C LEU A 541 -16.26 -65.05 13.27
N THR A 542 -16.57 -65.44 14.49
CA THR A 542 -17.95 -65.74 14.89
C THR A 542 -18.79 -64.47 14.97
N ARG A 543 -20.13 -64.62 14.89
CA ARG A 543 -21.06 -63.47 15.07
C ARG A 543 -20.88 -62.77 16.42
N GLY A 544 -20.56 -63.50 17.48
CA GLY A 544 -20.29 -62.96 18.81
C GLY A 544 -19.01 -62.12 18.85
N GLU A 545 -17.93 -62.63 18.28
CA GLU A 545 -16.65 -61.91 18.18
C GLU A 545 -16.79 -60.64 17.32
N LEU A 546 -17.44 -60.74 16.16
CA LEU A 546 -17.71 -59.60 15.30
C LEU A 546 -18.48 -58.51 16.04
N LYS A 547 -19.56 -58.86 16.75
CA LYS A 547 -20.33 -57.91 17.56
C LYS A 547 -19.47 -57.28 18.67
N SER A 548 -18.60 -58.07 19.31
CA SER A 548 -17.72 -57.63 20.38
C SER A 548 -16.59 -56.71 19.91
N ILE A 549 -16.08 -56.92 18.68
CA ILE A 549 -15.11 -56.02 18.03
C ILE A 549 -15.81 -54.72 17.62
N LEU A 550 -16.99 -54.80 17.02
CA LEU A 550 -17.74 -53.63 16.58
C LEU A 550 -18.24 -52.76 17.76
N SER A 551 -18.49 -53.34 18.93
CA SER A 551 -18.91 -52.58 20.12
C SER A 551 -17.81 -51.71 20.73
N TYR A 552 -16.55 -51.91 20.34
CA TYR A 552 -15.42 -51.09 20.79
C TYR A 552 -15.41 -49.70 20.12
N LEU A 553 -15.99 -49.58 18.93
CA LEU A 553 -16.40 -48.30 18.37
C LEU A 553 -17.72 -47.91 19.05
N ALA A 554 -17.66 -47.34 20.26
CA ALA A 554 -18.85 -46.82 20.92
C ALA A 554 -19.54 -45.78 20.03
N ASP A 555 -20.87 -45.72 20.05
CA ASP A 555 -21.67 -44.64 19.45
C ASP A 555 -21.43 -43.35 20.28
N GLY A 556 -20.22 -42.80 20.16
CA GLY A 556 -19.71 -41.69 20.94
C GLY A 556 -19.65 -40.42 20.10
N ALA A 557 -20.45 -39.44 20.53
CA ALA A 557 -20.54 -38.05 20.11
C ALA A 557 -19.39 -37.48 19.26
N VAL A 558 -19.82 -36.88 18.15
CA VAL A 558 -19.21 -35.80 17.36
C VAL A 558 -18.31 -34.92 18.22
N SER A 559 -17.06 -35.33 18.39
CA SER A 559 -15.97 -34.43 18.72
C SER A 559 -15.30 -34.14 17.39
N THR A 560 -15.26 -32.87 17.00
CA THR A 560 -14.65 -32.42 15.74
C THR A 560 -13.27 -33.07 15.62
N PRO A 561 -13.00 -33.88 14.57
CA PRO A 561 -11.70 -34.51 14.43
C PRO A 561 -10.63 -33.42 14.39
N SER A 562 -9.63 -33.48 15.28
CA SER A 562 -8.49 -32.55 15.30
C SER A 562 -7.52 -32.74 14.11
N GLY A 563 -7.94 -33.47 13.05
CA GLY A 563 -7.08 -33.87 11.93
C GLY A 563 -7.88 -34.08 10.64
N ALA A 564 -7.15 -34.20 9.53
CA ALA A 564 -7.72 -34.35 8.19
C ALA A 564 -8.58 -35.64 8.08
N PRO A 565 -9.81 -35.56 7.51
CA PRO A 565 -10.71 -36.71 7.42
C PRO A 565 -10.26 -37.72 6.33
N LEU A 566 -10.11 -38.99 6.70
CA LEU A 566 -9.79 -40.09 5.80
C LEU A 566 -11.03 -40.97 5.52
N PHE A 567 -11.61 -41.56 6.57
CA PHE A 567 -12.73 -42.49 6.47
C PHE A 567 -14.08 -41.80 6.25
N SER A 568 -14.28 -40.58 6.74
CA SER A 568 -15.52 -39.82 6.48
C SER A 568 -15.74 -39.54 5.00
N ASN A 569 -14.66 -39.51 4.22
CA ASN A 569 -14.68 -39.34 2.77
C ASN A 569 -14.86 -40.66 2.00
N ILE A 570 -14.98 -41.80 2.69
CA ILE A 570 -15.15 -43.13 2.10
C ILE A 570 -16.60 -43.59 2.28
N ASN A 571 -17.33 -43.70 1.18
CA ASN A 571 -18.69 -44.24 1.20
C ASN A 571 -18.65 -45.77 1.12
N VAL A 572 -19.27 -46.40 2.12
CA VAL A 572 -19.50 -47.85 2.17
C VAL A 572 -20.91 -48.12 1.70
N SER A 573 -21.00 -48.86 0.60
CA SER A 573 -22.24 -49.39 0.03
C SER A 573 -22.61 -50.71 0.67
#